data_AF-A0A920TQ45-F1
#
_entry.id   AF-A0A920TQ45-F1
#
_cell.length_a   1.000
_cell.length_b   1.000
_cell.length_c   1.000
_cell.angle_alpha   90.00
_cell.angle_beta   90.00
_cell.angle_gamma   90.00
#
_symmetry.space_group_name_H-M   'P 1'
#
loop_
_entity.id
_entity.type
_entity.pdbx_description
1 polymer ?
#
loop_
_entity_poly.entity_id
_entity_poly.type
_entity_poly.pdbx_seq_one_letter_code
_entity_poly.pdbx_strand_id
1 'polypeptide(L)' 'MIVRLAGTKFEEGKKILDNSGLKIISASDLSDAAKKVVESIK' A
#
# COMPACT_ATOMS: atom_id res chain seq x y z
N MET A 1 -5.91 2.51 -4.56
CA MET A 1 -4.87 3.55 -4.37
C MET A 1 -3.60 2.85 -3.92
N ILE A 2 -2.46 3.10 -4.56
CA ILE A 2 -1.17 2.47 -4.21
C ILE A 2 -0.26 3.55 -3.68
N VAL A 3 0.27 3.34 -2.48
CA VAL A 3 1.08 4.32 -1.76
C VAL A 3 2.38 3.66 -1.34
N ARG A 4 3.50 4.26 -1.72
CA ARG A 4 4.84 3.85 -1.25
C ARG A 4 5.17 4.68 -0.02
N LEU A 5 5.17 4.05 1.15
CA LEU A 5 5.62 4.66 2.39
C LEU A 5 7.14 4.50 2.49
N ALA A 6 7.87 5.60 2.67
CA ALA A 6 9.31 5.59 2.88
C ALA A 6 9.63 6.43 4.13
N GLY A 7 10.26 5.84 5.15
CA GLY A 7 10.66 6.52 6.39
C GLY A 7 10.69 5.63 7.64
N THR A 8 11.17 6.16 8.77
CA THR A 8 11.38 5.47 10.06
C THR A 8 10.10 5.10 10.81
N LYS A 9 8.94 5.66 10.43
CA LYS A 9 7.62 5.40 11.05
C LYS A 9 6.65 4.66 10.11
N PHE A 10 7.20 3.86 9.21
CA PHE A 10 6.43 3.05 8.26
C PHE A 10 5.35 2.19 8.95
N GLU A 11 5.69 1.56 10.08
CA GLU A 11 4.76 0.68 10.80
C GLU A 11 3.59 1.45 11.44
N GLU A 12 3.83 2.62 12.04
CA GLU A 12 2.76 3.48 12.58
C GLU A 12 1.85 3.97 11.44
N GLY A 13 2.45 4.44 10.34
CA GLY A 13 1.70 4.88 9.16
C GLY A 13 0.84 3.77 8.57
N LYS A 14 1.39 2.55 8.48
CA LYS A 14 0.65 1.37 7.99
C LYS A 14 -0.53 1.03 8.91
N LYS A 15 -0.37 1.06 10.23
CA LYS A 15 -1.48 0.84 11.18
C LYS A 15 -2.58 1.89 11.05
N ILE A 16 -2.24 3.16 10.83
CA ILE A 16 -3.23 4.23 10.64
C ILE A 16 -3.98 4.01 9.32
N LEU A 17 -3.28 3.61 8.25
CA LEU A 17 -3.87 3.32 6.94
C LEU A 17 -4.77 2.08 6.99
N ASP A 18 -4.36 1.03 7.71
CA ASP A 18 -5.16 -0.19 7.92
C ASP A 18 -6.43 0.10 8.73
N ASN A 19 -6.36 1.02 9.71
CA ASN A 19 -7.53 1.47 10.49
C ASN A 19 -8.38 2.54 9.80
N SER A 20 -7.91 3.10 8.68
CA SER A 20 -8.60 4.17 7.95
C SER A 20 -9.82 3.69 7.16
N GLY A 21 -10.05 2.37 7.06
CA GLY A 21 -11.12 1.79 6.25
C GLY A 21 -10.93 2.01 4.74
N LEU A 22 -9.77 2.52 4.31
CA LEU A 22 -9.41 2.70 2.92
C LEU A 22 -8.76 1.41 2.41
N LYS A 23 -9.21 0.89 1.25
CA LYS A 23 -8.51 -0.20 0.54
C LYS A 23 -7.19 0.32 -0.01
N ILE A 24 -6.15 0.32 0.83
CA ILE A 24 -4.80 0.76 0.49
C ILE A 24 -3.92 -0.47 0.35
N ILE A 25 -3.35 -0.62 -0.84
CA ILE A 25 -2.42 -1.71 -1.12
C ILE A 25 -1.03 -1.11 -1.10
N SER A 26 -0.24 -1.50 -0.10
CA SER A 26 1.14 -1.05 0.03
C SER A 26 2.00 -1.80 -0.99
N ALA A 27 2.71 -1.06 -1.84
CA ALA A 27 3.68 -1.61 -2.78
C ALA A 27 5.06 -1.03 -2.48
N SER A 28 6.07 -1.89 -2.49
CA SER A 28 7.47 -1.49 -2.23
C SER A 28 8.14 -0.86 -3.46
N ASP A 29 7.66 -1.20 -4.65
CA ASP A 29 8.30 -0.87 -5.93
C ASP A 29 7.27 -0.88 -7.07
N LEU A 30 7.62 -0.26 -8.20
CA LEU A 30 6.69 -0.02 -9.32
C LEU A 30 6.19 -1.35 -9.94
N SER A 31 7.05 -2.36 -9.99
CA SER A 31 6.72 -3.70 -10.46
C SER A 31 5.72 -4.40 -9.53
N ASP A 32 5.94 -4.31 -8.22
CA ASP A 32 5.03 -4.83 -7.20
C ASP A 32 3.66 -4.11 -7.24
N ALA A 33 3.67 -2.79 -7.45
CA ALA A 33 2.46 -2.00 -7.66
C ALA A 33 1.66 -2.50 -8.88
N ALA A 34 2.32 -2.70 -10.03
CA ALA A 34 1.66 -3.15 -11.25
C ALA A 34 1.00 -4.53 -11.09
N LYS A 35 1.66 -5.48 -10.43
CA LYS A 35 1.10 -6.81 -10.15
C LYS A 35 -0.14 -6.72 -9.25
N LYS A 36 -0.05 -5.95 -8.17
CA LYS A 36 -1.14 -5.75 -7.20
C LYS A 36 -2.37 -5.08 -7.82
N VAL A 37 -2.19 -4.15 -8.78
CA VAL A 37 -3.31 -3.58 -9.55
C VAL A 37 -4.03 -4.68 -10.33
N VAL A 38 -3.29 -5.52 -11.05
CA VAL A 38 -3.87 -6.58 -11.89
C VAL A 38 -4.61 -7.62 -11.03
N GLU A 39 -4.06 -8.00 -9.88
CA GLU A 39 -4.73 -8.90 -8.93
C GLU A 39 -5.98 -8.29 -8.31
N SER A 40 -6.03 -6.97 -8.14
CA SER A 40 -7.19 -6.29 -7.53
C SER A 40 -8.35 -6.06 -8.50
N ILE A 41 -8.11 -6.19 -9.81
CA ILE A 41 -9.10 -6.01 -10.87
C ILE A 41 -9.71 -7.36 -11.30
N LYS A 42 -9.08 -8.48 -10.93
CA LYS A 42 -9.52 -9.84 -11.24
C LYS A 42 -10.50 -10.36 -10.18
#